data_AF-A0A850A1G2-F1
#
_entry.id   AF-A0A850A1G2-F1
#
_cell.length_a   1.000
_cell.length_b   1.000
_cell.length_c   1.000
_cell.angle_alpha   90.00
_cell.angle_beta   90.00
_cell.angle_gamma   90.00
#
_symmetry.space_group_name_H-M   'P 1'
#
loop_
_entity.id
_entity.type
_entity.pdbx_description
1 polymer ?
#
loop_
_entity_poly.entity_id
_entity_poly.type
_entity_poly.pdbx_seq_one_letter_code
_entity_poly.pdbx_strand_id
1 'polypeptide(L)'
;MRLAEWAQAQGIDRAHLIAFTHDIIDTQLALLSGLPDAAVPFAPEDPDADDPFATEAGEQHVGWTLGHIIAHVTASSEECCAHAAALARGVTPCGRDRYETPWQEVDAVAAARQRLQESRRIRLAYLDAWPDRPHLETTYTPYGAPQNCITRVLAGLFHEEGHLDQMREAIRQATASALGGNGLAGRAAVSTSAAKPSASRTI
;
A
#
# COMPACT_ATOMS: atom_id res chain seq x y z
N MET A 1 5.22 -4.64 -25.88
CA MET A 1 5.36 -3.19 -26.08
C MET A 1 6.08 -2.64 -24.86
N ARG A 2 7.15 -1.85 -25.04
CA ARG A 2 7.88 -1.25 -23.91
C ARG A 2 7.03 -0.13 -23.30
N LEU A 3 7.18 0.13 -21.99
CA LEU A 3 6.39 1.13 -21.27
C LEU A 3 6.40 2.51 -21.95
N ALA A 4 7.55 2.94 -22.47
CA ALA A 4 7.68 4.20 -23.21
C ALA A 4 6.86 4.24 -24.51
N GLU A 5 6.85 3.13 -25.26
CA GLU A 5 6.08 3.01 -26.51
C GLU A 5 4.58 3.06 -26.22
N TRP A 6 4.14 2.38 -25.16
CA TRP A 6 2.75 2.43 -24.71
C TRP A 6 2.35 3.85 -24.29
N ALA A 7 3.14 4.50 -23.43
CA ALA A 7 2.83 5.84 -22.93
C ALA A 7 2.74 6.85 -24.08
N GLN A 8 3.65 6.77 -25.04
CA GLN A 8 3.61 7.61 -26.24
C GLN A 8 2.37 7.32 -27.10
N ALA A 9 2.05 6.05 -27.34
CA ALA A 9 0.88 5.66 -28.13
C ALA A 9 -0.45 6.08 -27.49
N GLN A 10 -0.52 6.13 -26.17
CA GLN A 10 -1.68 6.62 -25.42
C GLN A 10 -1.70 8.15 -25.26
N GLY A 11 -0.66 8.86 -25.68
CA GLY A 11 -0.56 10.32 -25.48
C GLY A 11 -0.49 10.72 -24.01
N ILE A 12 0.13 9.89 -23.16
CA ILE A 12 0.28 10.18 -21.74
C ILE A 12 1.16 11.42 -21.55
N ASP A 13 0.65 12.36 -20.77
CA ASP A 13 1.31 13.61 -20.41
C ASP A 13 1.20 13.86 -18.89
N ARG A 14 1.69 15.03 -18.45
CA ARG A 14 1.67 15.43 -17.03
C ARG A 14 0.27 15.44 -16.44
N ALA A 15 -0.76 15.83 -17.20
CA ALA A 15 -2.13 15.90 -16.70
C ALA A 15 -2.68 14.50 -16.40
N HIS A 16 -2.39 13.52 -17.26
CA HIS A 16 -2.72 12.12 -17.00
C HIS A 16 -2.04 11.60 -15.74
N LEU A 17 -0.75 11.92 -15.53
CA LEU A 17 -0.02 11.49 -14.33
C LEU A 17 -0.60 12.06 -13.03
N ILE A 18 -1.08 13.31 -13.07
CA ILE A 18 -1.80 13.95 -11.96
C ILE A 18 -3.11 13.18 -11.69
N ALA A 19 -3.90 12.91 -12.72
CA ALA A 19 -5.15 12.17 -12.59
C ALA A 19 -4.92 10.77 -12.01
N PHE A 20 -3.96 10.01 -12.56
CA PHE A 20 -3.64 8.67 -12.06
C PHE A 20 -3.12 8.69 -10.61
N THR A 21 -2.39 9.72 -10.21
CA THR A 21 -1.96 9.90 -8.80
C THR A 21 -3.15 10.14 -7.87
N HIS A 22 -4.15 10.89 -8.31
CA HIS A 22 -5.39 11.02 -7.55
C HIS A 22 -6.12 9.68 -7.47
N ASP A 23 -6.35 9.03 -8.61
CA ASP A 23 -7.14 7.80 -8.71
C ASP A 23 -6.55 6.67 -7.85
N ILE A 24 -5.23 6.45 -7.89
CA ILE A 24 -4.60 5.37 -7.12
C ILE A 24 -4.68 5.62 -5.61
N ILE A 25 -4.54 6.86 -5.18
CA ILE A 25 -4.63 7.20 -3.75
C ILE A 25 -6.09 7.19 -3.30
N ASP A 26 -7.03 7.68 -4.11
CA ASP A 26 -8.46 7.60 -3.80
C ASP A 26 -8.93 6.14 -3.70
N THR A 27 -8.39 5.25 -4.55
CA THR A 27 -8.62 3.80 -4.47
C THR A 27 -8.13 3.23 -3.13
N GLN A 28 -6.90 3.56 -2.70
CA GLN A 28 -6.37 3.11 -1.41
C GLN A 28 -7.15 3.67 -0.23
N LEU A 29 -7.53 4.95 -0.27
CA LEU A 29 -8.36 5.57 0.77
C LEU A 29 -9.74 4.92 0.86
N ALA A 30 -10.33 4.51 -0.27
CA ALA A 30 -11.59 3.78 -0.30
C ALA A 30 -11.46 2.39 0.34
N LEU A 31 -10.33 1.69 0.15
CA LEU A 31 -10.05 0.43 0.83
C LEU A 31 -9.98 0.58 2.36
N LEU A 32 -9.55 1.75 2.86
CA LEU A 32 -9.53 2.07 4.29
C LEU A 32 -10.90 2.48 4.87
N SER A 33 -11.96 2.51 4.05
CA SER A 33 -13.28 2.95 4.50
C SER A 33 -13.94 1.87 5.36
N GLY A 34 -14.40 2.25 6.56
CA GLY A 34 -15.11 1.34 7.47
C GLY A 34 -14.25 0.29 8.18
N LEU A 35 -12.92 0.28 7.97
CA LEU A 35 -12.02 -0.61 8.70
C LEU A 35 -11.84 -0.17 10.16
N PRO A 36 -11.72 -1.12 11.11
CA PRO A 36 -11.24 -0.81 12.45
C PRO A 36 -9.72 -0.60 12.44
N ASP A 37 -9.18 0.17 13.40
CA ASP A 37 -7.73 0.41 13.51
C ASP A 37 -6.92 -0.90 13.61
N ALA A 38 -7.45 -1.89 14.31
CA ALA A 38 -6.83 -3.21 14.45
C ALA A 38 -6.63 -3.97 13.12
N ALA A 39 -7.27 -3.55 12.02
CA ALA A 39 -7.03 -4.13 10.70
C ALA A 39 -5.71 -3.67 10.08
N VAL A 40 -5.18 -2.50 10.48
CA VAL A 40 -3.96 -1.93 9.88
C VAL A 40 -2.70 -2.70 10.28
N PRO A 41 -2.46 -3.01 11.57
CA PRO A 41 -1.28 -3.77 12.01
C PRO A 41 -1.54 -5.28 12.03
N PHE A 42 -2.70 -5.75 11.55
CA PHE A 42 -2.98 -7.19 11.44
C PHE A 42 -1.94 -7.85 10.53
N ALA A 43 -1.28 -8.90 11.04
CA ALA A 43 -0.30 -9.68 10.29
C ALA A 43 -1.02 -10.75 9.45
N PRO A 44 -1.09 -10.60 8.12
CA PRO A 44 -1.70 -11.62 7.27
C PRO A 44 -0.81 -12.86 7.18
N GLU A 45 -1.46 -14.01 6.98
CA GLU A 45 -0.80 -15.21 6.52
C GLU A 45 -0.48 -15.07 5.03
N ASP A 46 0.80 -15.17 4.68
CA ASP A 46 1.30 -15.16 3.32
C ASP A 46 2.40 -16.24 3.19
N PRO A 47 2.08 -17.44 2.69
CA PRO A 47 3.03 -18.54 2.60
C PRO A 47 4.13 -18.29 1.56
N ASP A 48 3.93 -17.33 0.66
CA ASP A 48 4.87 -16.97 -0.41
C ASP A 48 5.67 -15.70 -0.05
N ALA A 49 5.54 -15.19 1.19
CA ALA A 49 6.28 -14.04 1.66
C ALA A 49 7.81 -14.27 1.59
N ASP A 50 8.48 -13.40 0.84
CA ASP A 50 9.94 -13.35 0.75
C ASP A 50 10.36 -11.89 0.52
N ASP A 51 10.67 -11.20 1.61
CA ASP A 51 11.25 -9.86 1.62
C ASP A 51 12.76 -9.93 1.88
N PRO A 52 13.60 -10.00 0.82
CA PRO A 52 15.04 -10.07 0.97
C PRO A 52 15.67 -8.79 1.54
N PHE A 53 14.89 -7.72 1.73
CA PHE A 53 15.34 -6.46 2.28
C PHE A 53 14.88 -6.23 3.73
N ALA A 54 14.20 -7.21 4.35
CA ALA A 54 13.81 -7.17 5.74
C ALA A 54 15.03 -6.90 6.66
N THR A 55 14.92 -5.90 7.53
CA THR A 55 16.02 -5.49 8.41
C THR A 55 16.10 -6.30 9.70
N GLU A 56 14.96 -6.86 10.14
CA GLU A 56 14.87 -7.64 11.38
C GLU A 56 14.86 -9.15 11.11
N ALA A 57 15.53 -9.89 11.98
CA ALA A 57 15.63 -11.34 11.87
C ALA A 57 14.25 -11.99 12.06
N GLY A 58 13.80 -12.72 11.04
CA GLY A 58 12.52 -13.42 11.04
C GLY A 58 11.37 -12.67 10.36
N GLU A 59 11.58 -11.43 9.87
CA GLU A 59 10.56 -10.68 9.11
C GLU A 59 10.56 -11.01 7.62
N GLN A 60 11.63 -11.62 7.08
CA GLN A 60 11.75 -11.94 5.65
C GLN A 60 10.58 -12.80 5.11
N HIS A 61 10.03 -13.71 5.92
CA HIS A 61 8.96 -14.62 5.50
C HIS A 61 7.62 -14.32 6.18
N VAL A 62 7.39 -13.06 6.56
CA VAL A 62 6.15 -12.62 7.20
C VAL A 62 5.36 -11.77 6.21
N GLY A 63 4.06 -12.06 6.11
CA GLY A 63 3.14 -11.28 5.29
C GLY A 63 3.11 -9.82 5.74
N TRP A 64 3.21 -8.91 4.78
CA TRP A 64 3.19 -7.48 5.06
C TRP A 64 1.82 -7.03 5.58
N THR A 65 1.84 -6.32 6.71
CA THR A 65 0.63 -5.66 7.24
C THR A 65 0.13 -4.61 6.25
N LEU A 66 -1.12 -4.16 6.41
CA LEU A 66 -1.64 -3.05 5.61
C LEU A 66 -0.80 -1.77 5.81
N GLY A 67 -0.33 -1.53 7.03
CA GLY A 67 0.60 -0.44 7.34
C GLY A 67 1.91 -0.53 6.56
N HIS A 68 2.50 -1.73 6.48
CA HIS A 68 3.71 -2.00 5.71
C HIS A 68 3.51 -1.75 4.22
N ILE A 69 2.45 -2.32 3.63
CA ILE A 69 2.18 -2.12 2.20
C ILE A 69 2.05 -0.62 1.89
N ILE A 70 1.33 0.15 2.71
CA ILE A 70 1.16 1.60 2.52
C ILE A 70 2.49 2.34 2.63
N ALA A 71 3.32 2.03 3.63
CA ALA A 71 4.64 2.64 3.80
C ALA A 71 5.53 2.42 2.57
N HIS A 72 5.59 1.17 2.08
CA HIS A 72 6.43 0.77 0.94
C HIS A 72 5.97 1.40 -0.38
N VAL A 73 4.68 1.33 -0.71
CA VAL A 73 4.18 1.83 -2.00
C VAL A 73 4.28 3.35 -2.08
N THR A 74 4.00 4.05 -0.97
CA THR A 74 4.13 5.51 -0.94
C THR A 74 5.58 5.95 -1.10
N ALA A 75 6.53 5.31 -0.42
CA ALA A 75 7.95 5.59 -0.57
C ALA A 75 8.46 5.32 -2.00
N SER A 76 8.03 4.21 -2.61
CA SER A 76 8.40 3.85 -3.98
C SER A 76 7.85 4.84 -5.01
N SER A 77 6.58 5.23 -4.88
CA SER A 77 5.93 6.21 -5.78
C SER A 77 6.49 7.62 -5.61
N GLU A 78 6.84 8.04 -4.39
CA GLU A 78 7.48 9.33 -4.12
C GLU A 78 8.86 9.43 -4.74
N GLU A 79 9.70 8.40 -4.60
CA GLU A 79 11.01 8.31 -5.26
C GLU A 79 10.87 8.41 -6.79
N CYS A 80 9.88 7.72 -7.35
CA CYS A 80 9.60 7.79 -8.79
C CYS A 80 9.25 9.23 -9.23
N CYS A 81 8.40 9.93 -8.49
CA CYS A 81 8.05 11.32 -8.76
C CYS A 81 9.25 12.28 -8.59
N ALA A 82 10.08 12.07 -7.57
CA ALA A 82 11.29 12.85 -7.33
C ALA A 82 12.29 12.71 -8.50
N HIS A 83 12.58 11.48 -8.90
CA HIS A 83 13.43 11.18 -10.06
C HIS A 83 12.86 11.79 -11.34
N ALA A 84 11.54 11.67 -11.54
CA ALA A 84 10.88 12.21 -12.72
C ALA A 84 10.97 13.74 -12.79
N ALA A 85 10.87 14.44 -11.66
CA ALA A 85 11.05 15.88 -11.60
C ALA A 85 12.47 16.33 -11.98
N ALA A 86 13.50 15.55 -11.61
CA ALA A 86 14.87 15.80 -12.08
C ALA A 86 15.00 15.56 -13.59
N LEU A 87 14.48 14.42 -14.08
CA LEU A 87 14.51 14.05 -15.50
C LEU A 87 13.80 15.08 -16.38
N ALA A 88 12.65 15.58 -15.95
CA ALA A 88 11.87 16.60 -16.67
C ALA A 88 12.63 17.92 -16.84
N ARG A 89 13.65 18.19 -16.03
CA ARG A 89 14.57 19.33 -16.13
C ARG A 89 15.88 19.01 -16.84
N GLY A 90 16.01 17.82 -17.42
CA GLY A 90 17.23 17.38 -18.10
C GLY A 90 18.33 16.89 -17.16
N VAL A 91 18.02 16.58 -15.91
CA VAL A 91 18.99 16.13 -14.90
C VAL A 91 18.77 14.64 -14.60
N THR A 92 19.80 13.83 -14.80
CA THR A 92 19.75 12.40 -14.47
C THR A 92 19.88 12.20 -12.95
N PRO A 93 18.94 11.50 -12.29
CA PRO A 93 19.06 11.10 -10.88
C PRO A 93 20.28 10.20 -10.64
N CYS A 94 20.77 10.20 -9.40
CA CYS A 94 21.91 9.36 -8.99
C CYS A 94 21.53 8.52 -7.76
N GLY A 95 21.57 7.19 -7.90
CA GLY A 95 21.33 6.28 -6.77
C GLY A 95 19.85 6.10 -6.42
N ARG A 96 19.60 5.83 -5.13
CA ARG A 96 18.29 5.58 -4.52
C ARG A 96 17.98 6.77 -3.62
N ASP A 97 16.87 7.46 -3.91
CA ASP A 97 16.41 8.64 -3.18
C ASP A 97 15.17 8.31 -2.32
N ARG A 98 15.06 7.05 -1.90
CA ARG A 98 13.94 6.56 -1.09
C ARG A 98 14.19 6.76 0.41
N TYR A 99 13.25 7.43 1.06
CA TYR A 99 13.01 7.29 2.49
C TYR A 99 11.69 6.56 2.68
N GLU A 100 11.71 5.50 3.47
CA GLU A 100 10.52 4.71 3.81
C GLU A 100 10.17 4.94 5.27
N THR A 101 8.96 5.41 5.52
CA THR A 101 8.43 5.58 6.88
C THR A 101 8.46 4.20 7.57
N PRO A 102 8.95 4.08 8.81
CA PRO A 102 8.85 2.83 9.55
C PRO A 102 7.40 2.35 9.58
N TRP A 103 7.13 1.17 9.05
CA TRP A 103 5.75 0.70 8.84
C TRP A 103 4.97 0.57 10.15
N GLN A 104 5.67 0.35 11.27
CA GLN A 104 5.11 0.29 12.62
C GLN A 104 4.48 1.62 13.05
N GLU A 105 4.85 2.75 12.44
CA GLU A 105 4.21 4.05 12.67
C GLU A 105 2.86 4.19 11.93
N VAL A 106 2.59 3.30 10.97
CA VAL A 106 1.31 3.22 10.24
C VAL A 106 0.44 2.13 10.87
N ASP A 107 0.05 2.33 12.13
CA ASP A 107 -0.59 1.30 12.98
C ASP A 107 -2.12 1.46 13.15
N ALA A 108 -2.70 2.50 12.56
CA ALA A 108 -4.11 2.84 12.67
C ALA A 108 -4.66 3.40 11.35
N VAL A 109 -5.98 3.37 11.17
CA VAL A 109 -6.62 3.88 9.94
C VAL A 109 -6.35 5.38 9.77
N ALA A 110 -6.30 6.13 10.87
CA ALA A 110 -5.96 7.54 10.84
C ALA A 110 -4.52 7.78 10.34
N ALA A 111 -3.54 6.99 10.82
CA ALA A 111 -2.15 7.08 10.38
C ALA A 111 -1.99 6.69 8.89
N ALA A 112 -2.63 5.58 8.48
CA ALA A 112 -2.67 5.15 7.08
C ALA A 112 -3.24 6.23 6.15
N ARG A 113 -4.38 6.85 6.53
CA ARG A 113 -4.98 7.96 5.76
C ARG A 113 -4.07 9.17 5.69
N GLN A 114 -3.44 9.55 6.81
CA GLN A 114 -2.49 10.66 6.83
C GLN A 114 -1.33 10.37 5.87
N ARG A 115 -0.74 9.17 5.92
CA ARG A 115 0.41 8.81 5.09
C ARG A 115 0.09 8.86 3.61
N LEU A 116 -1.09 8.37 3.21
CA LEU A 116 -1.59 8.44 1.84
C LEU A 116 -1.82 9.88 1.36
N GLN A 117 -2.40 10.74 2.21
CA GLN A 117 -2.64 12.15 1.89
C GLN A 117 -1.33 12.96 1.81
N GLU A 118 -0.37 12.65 2.67
CA GLU A 118 0.98 13.20 2.58
C GLU A 118 1.66 12.77 1.28
N SER A 119 1.59 11.49 0.93
CA SER A 119 2.14 10.99 -0.33
C SER A 119 1.52 11.68 -1.54
N ARG A 120 0.19 11.86 -1.54
CA ARG A 120 -0.52 12.64 -2.56
C ARG A 120 0.09 14.02 -2.73
N ARG A 121 0.19 14.76 -1.63
CA ARG A 121 0.74 16.13 -1.62
C ARG A 121 2.17 16.16 -2.18
N ILE A 122 3.02 15.23 -1.77
CA ILE A 122 4.43 15.16 -2.21
C ILE A 122 4.52 14.86 -3.71
N ARG A 123 3.81 13.83 -4.19
CA ARG A 123 3.82 13.40 -5.59
C ARG A 123 3.30 14.49 -6.51
N LEU A 124 2.20 15.14 -6.13
CA LEU A 124 1.65 16.27 -6.87
C LEU A 124 2.62 17.44 -6.90
N ALA A 125 3.29 17.77 -5.80
CA ALA A 125 4.29 18.84 -5.77
C ALA A 125 5.48 18.56 -6.73
N TYR A 126 5.94 17.31 -6.82
CA TYR A 126 6.97 16.93 -7.79
C TYR A 126 6.49 17.04 -9.23
N LEU A 127 5.24 16.67 -9.53
CA LEU A 127 4.65 16.84 -10.86
C LEU A 127 4.48 18.32 -11.22
N ASP A 128 4.01 19.14 -10.27
CA ASP A 128 3.79 20.58 -10.48
C ASP A 128 5.10 21.34 -10.71
N ALA A 129 6.22 20.83 -10.20
CA ALA A 129 7.55 21.38 -10.41
C ALA A 129 8.15 21.14 -11.81
N TRP A 130 7.44 20.43 -12.70
CA TRP A 130 7.91 20.20 -14.06
C TRP A 130 7.81 21.48 -14.90
N PRO A 131 8.80 21.78 -15.76
CA PRO A 131 8.66 22.87 -16.72
C PRO A 131 7.49 22.60 -17.69
N ASP A 132 6.92 23.65 -18.27
CA ASP A 132 5.85 23.53 -19.27
C ASP A 132 6.27 22.68 -20.49
N ARG A 133 7.58 22.62 -20.75
CA ARG A 133 8.20 21.75 -21.76
C ARG A 133 9.22 20.84 -21.09
N PRO A 134 8.81 19.66 -20.60
CA PRO A 134 9.72 18.71 -19.97
C PRO A 134 10.68 18.09 -20.98
N HIS A 135 11.90 17.80 -20.54
CA HIS A 135 12.87 17.00 -21.29
C HIS A 135 12.39 15.54 -21.33
N LEU A 136 12.10 15.02 -22.52
CA LEU A 136 11.59 13.67 -22.74
C LEU A 136 12.67 12.70 -23.22
N GLU A 137 13.80 13.24 -23.69
CA GLU A 137 14.99 12.56 -24.16
C GLU A 137 15.95 12.17 -23.03
N THR A 138 15.88 12.85 -21.88
CA THR A 138 16.67 12.50 -20.71
C THR A 138 16.11 11.26 -20.05
N THR A 139 16.94 10.22 -19.94
CA THR A 139 16.53 8.94 -19.38
C THR A 139 17.42 8.50 -18.22
N TYR A 140 16.81 7.77 -17.29
CA TYR A 140 17.44 7.00 -16.23
C TYR A 140 17.08 5.53 -16.41
N THR A 141 18.01 4.61 -16.14
CA THR A 141 17.79 3.16 -16.39
C THR A 141 17.77 2.38 -15.08
N PRO A 142 16.70 2.49 -14.28
CA PRO A 142 16.54 1.61 -13.12
C PRO A 142 16.18 0.21 -13.62
N TYR A 143 16.84 -0.81 -13.06
CA TYR A 143 16.49 -2.22 -13.32
C TYR A 143 16.55 -2.64 -14.80
N GLY A 144 17.45 -2.02 -15.58
CA GLY A 144 17.79 -2.48 -16.93
C GLY A 144 16.94 -1.95 -18.07
N ALA A 145 15.94 -1.10 -17.81
CA ALA A 145 15.13 -0.45 -18.86
C ALA A 145 15.16 1.08 -18.74
N PRO A 146 15.45 1.83 -19.83
CA PRO A 146 15.50 3.28 -19.79
C PRO A 146 14.11 3.87 -19.60
N GLN A 147 14.02 4.84 -18.70
CA GLN A 147 12.82 5.57 -18.32
C GLN A 147 13.08 7.07 -18.42
N ASN A 148 12.24 7.79 -19.17
CA ASN A 148 12.15 9.25 -19.10
C ASN A 148 11.24 9.69 -17.95
N CYS A 149 11.03 11.00 -17.78
CA CYS A 149 10.19 11.55 -16.73
C CYS A 149 8.77 10.95 -16.69
N ILE A 150 8.10 10.78 -17.82
CA ILE A 150 6.74 10.19 -17.89
C ILE A 150 6.75 8.74 -17.41
N THR A 151 7.59 7.91 -18.04
CA THR A 151 7.66 6.49 -17.73
C THR A 151 8.17 6.20 -16.33
N ARG A 152 8.96 7.11 -15.74
CA ARG A 152 9.40 6.98 -14.35
C ARG A 152 8.25 7.10 -13.37
N VAL A 153 7.33 8.06 -13.57
CA VAL A 153 6.11 8.16 -12.74
C VAL A 153 5.20 6.96 -12.95
N LEU A 154 5.00 6.53 -14.20
CA LEU A 154 4.21 5.33 -14.51
C LEU A 154 4.77 4.07 -13.86
N ALA A 155 6.10 3.94 -13.75
CA ALA A 155 6.71 2.80 -13.07
C ALA A 155 6.32 2.75 -11.59
N GLY A 156 6.29 3.89 -10.89
CA GLY A 156 5.81 3.98 -9.51
C GLY A 156 4.33 3.64 -9.39
N LEU A 157 3.49 4.20 -10.27
CA LEU A 157 2.05 3.94 -10.33
C LEU A 157 1.74 2.45 -10.57
N PHE A 158 2.42 1.80 -11.52
CA PHE A 158 2.21 0.37 -11.79
C PHE A 158 2.71 -0.53 -10.67
N HIS A 159 3.82 -0.16 -10.03
CA HIS A 159 4.29 -0.86 -8.84
C HIS A 159 3.25 -0.78 -7.71
N GLU A 160 2.74 0.41 -7.42
CA GLU A 160 1.68 0.64 -6.42
C GLU A 160 0.37 -0.08 -6.78
N GLU A 161 -0.04 -0.07 -8.05
CA GLU A 161 -1.20 -0.84 -8.55
C GLU A 161 -1.03 -2.34 -8.32
N GLY A 162 0.17 -2.88 -8.55
CA GLY A 162 0.51 -4.28 -8.31
C GLY A 162 0.34 -4.72 -6.85
N HIS A 163 0.34 -3.80 -5.89
CA HIS A 163 0.11 -4.08 -4.47
C HIS A 163 -1.35 -3.96 -4.03
N LEU A 164 -2.28 -3.51 -4.89
CA LEU A 164 -3.69 -3.36 -4.51
C LEU A 164 -4.34 -4.70 -4.12
N ASP A 165 -3.98 -5.80 -4.78
CA ASP A 165 -4.49 -7.12 -4.42
C ASP A 165 -3.94 -7.61 -3.09
N GLN A 166 -2.67 -7.31 -2.79
CA GLN A 166 -2.08 -7.58 -1.49
C GLN A 166 -2.80 -6.80 -0.36
N MET A 167 -3.12 -5.52 -0.60
CA MET A 167 -3.91 -4.72 0.34
C MET A 167 -5.30 -5.32 0.56
N ARG A 168 -6.00 -5.69 -0.52
CA ARG A 168 -7.33 -6.32 -0.44
C ARG A 168 -7.29 -7.63 0.35
N GLU A 169 -6.24 -8.43 0.17
CA GLU A 169 -6.07 -9.70 0.86
C GLU A 169 -5.79 -9.49 2.35
N ALA A 170 -4.89 -8.58 2.72
CA ALA A 170 -4.65 -8.22 4.12
C ALA A 170 -5.95 -7.76 4.82
N ILE A 171 -6.75 -6.93 4.14
CA ILE A 171 -8.05 -6.47 4.64
C ILE A 171 -9.04 -7.63 4.80
N ARG A 172 -9.10 -8.55 3.82
CA ARG A 172 -9.97 -9.72 3.86
C ARG A 172 -9.65 -10.59 5.06
N GLN A 173 -8.37 -10.87 5.30
CA GLN A 173 -7.93 -11.70 6.43
C GLN A 173 -8.20 -11.02 7.77
N ALA A 174 -7.88 -9.73 7.91
CA ALA A 174 -8.18 -8.96 9.11
C ALA A 174 -9.68 -8.96 9.45
N THR A 175 -10.53 -8.78 8.44
CA THR A 175 -12.00 -8.82 8.58
C THR A 175 -12.48 -10.21 8.99
N ALA A 176 -11.96 -11.27 8.37
CA ALA A 176 -12.32 -12.64 8.70
C ALA A 176 -11.93 -13.00 10.15
N SER A 177 -10.76 -12.55 10.61
CA SER A 177 -10.30 -12.73 11.99
C SER A 177 -11.21 -12.02 13.00
N ALA A 178 -11.59 -10.77 12.72
CA ALA A 178 -12.52 -10.02 13.57
C ALA A 178 -13.90 -10.69 13.70
N LEU A 179 -14.43 -11.25 12.59
CA LEU A 179 -15.69 -11.99 12.59
C LEU A 179 -15.57 -13.35 13.30
N GLY A 180 -14.45 -14.05 13.12
CA GLY A 180 -14.16 -15.33 13.79
C GLY A 180 -14.02 -15.19 15.31
N GLY A 181 -13.40 -14.10 15.77
CA GLY A 181 -13.30 -13.76 17.20
C GLY A 181 -14.65 -13.49 17.86
N ASN A 182 -15.57 -12.82 17.16
CA ASN A 182 -16.92 -12.58 17.66
C ASN A 182 -17.80 -13.85 17.69
N GLY A 183 -17.55 -14.83 16.82
CA GLY A 183 -18.29 -16.10 16.79
C GLY A 183 -18.01 -17.02 18.00
N LEU A 184 -16.81 -16.92 18.59
CA LEU A 184 -16.43 -17.70 19.78
C LEU A 184 -16.94 -17.05 21.08
N ALA A 185 -17.01 -15.73 21.15
CA ALA A 185 -17.59 -15.01 22.30
C ALA A 185 -19.11 -15.20 22.42
N GLY A 186 -19.83 -15.40 21.30
CA GLY A 186 -21.29 -15.59 21.29
C GLY A 186 -21.80 -16.98 21.69
N ARG A 187 -20.94 -18.01 21.79
CA ARG A 187 -21.35 -19.38 22.18
C ARG A 187 -21.19 -19.69 23.67
N ALA A 188 -20.61 -18.79 24.47
CA ALA A 188 -20.39 -19.02 25.90
C ALA A 188 -21.61 -18.74 26.81
N ALA A 189 -22.74 -18.28 26.24
CA ALA A 189 -23.93 -17.89 27.01
C ALA A 189 -25.15 -18.81 26.78
N VAL A 190 -24.97 -20.14 26.88
CA VAL A 190 -26.08 -21.06 27.19
C VAL A 190 -25.60 -22.04 28.26
N SER A 191 -25.63 -21.57 29.51
CA SER A 191 -25.50 -22.44 30.68
C SER A 191 -26.80 -23.21 30.86
N THR A 192 -26.76 -24.51 30.60
CA THR A 192 -27.83 -25.45 30.92
C THR A 192 -27.83 -25.73 32.43
N SER A 193 -28.67 -25.00 33.17
CA SER A 193 -29.09 -25.42 34.51
C SER A 193 -30.12 -26.54 34.39
N ALA A 194 -29.64 -27.79 34.37
CA ALA A 194 -30.47 -28.97 34.59
C ALA A 194 -30.49 -29.27 36.09
N ALA A 195 -31.55 -28.82 36.77
CA ALA A 195 -31.83 -29.20 38.15
C ALA A 195 -32.19 -30.70 38.22
N LYS A 196 -31.46 -31.47 39.05
CA LYS A 196 -31.83 -32.84 39.44
C LYS A 196 -33.08 -32.81 40.34
N PRO A 197 -34.05 -33.74 40.19
CA PRO A 197 -35.14 -33.84 41.13
C PRO A 197 -34.67 -34.52 42.43
N SER A 198 -34.97 -33.87 43.56
CA SER A 198 -34.84 -34.42 44.91
C SER A 198 -35.92 -35.47 45.17
N ALA A 199 -35.52 -36.68 45.53
CA ALA A 199 -36.40 -37.68 46.09
C ALA A 199 -36.20 -37.76 47.61
N SER A 200 -37.28 -37.55 48.37
CA SER A 200 -37.39 -37.90 49.78
C SER A 200 -38.84 -38.17 50.14
N ARG A 201 -39.01 -39.15 51.06
CA ARG A 201 -40.22 -39.78 51.65
C ARG A 201 -40.48 -41.17 51.07
N THR A 202 -40.64 -42.26 51.82
CA THR A 202 -41.01 -42.53 53.25
C THR A 202 -40.49 -43.98 53.50
N ILE A 203 -40.09 -44.50 54.67
CA ILE A 203 -40.57 -44.48 56.07
C ILE A 203 -39.33 -44.67 56.96
#